data_AF-X0YS12-F1
#
_entry.id   AF-X0YS12-F1
#
_cell.length_a   1.000
_cell.length_b   1.000
_cell.length_c   1.000
_cell.angle_alpha   90.00
_cell.angle_beta   90.00
_cell.angle_gamma   90.00
#
_symmetry.space_group_name_H-M   'P 1'
#
loop_
_entity.id
_entity.type
_entity.pdbx_description
1 polymer ?
#
loop_
_entity_poly.entity_id
_entity_poly.type
_entity_poly.pdbx_seq_one_letter_code
_entity_poly.pdbx_strand_id
1 'polypeptide(L)'
;MTILETITAKGHNLIRCTHTTTIELTKDTHLTKNGTCILGIEASKACYDLNPLLKKKITDGEKINVIIKAGDIADSFYGYGNRYLTLLNKKDIVFRKSDFVCDRTILIKCSKSSSELNRNIIKMLTNSKERFSIIFEVNDANG
;
A
#
# COMPACT_ATOMS: atom_id res chain seq x y z
N MET A 1 7.02 -7.02 16.94
CA MET A 1 6.71 -6.31 15.68
C MET A 1 6.26 -4.93 16.09
N THR A 2 6.91 -3.91 15.54
CA THR A 2 6.58 -2.51 15.82
C THR A 2 5.75 -1.94 14.69
N ILE A 3 4.56 -1.45 15.04
CA ILE A 3 3.72 -0.69 14.10
C ILE A 3 4.34 0.68 13.88
N LEU A 4 4.65 1.00 12.63
CA LEU A 4 5.23 2.27 12.22
C LEU A 4 4.17 3.29 11.86
N GLU A 5 3.11 2.86 11.16
CA GLU A 5 2.07 3.75 10.66
C GLU A 5 0.80 2.97 10.32
N THR A 6 -0.35 3.63 10.41
CA THR A 6 -1.63 3.15 9.84
C THR A 6 -2.21 4.21 8.92
N ILE A 7 -2.55 3.81 7.70
CA ILE A 7 -3.26 4.61 6.70
C ILE A 7 -4.65 4.04 6.55
N THR A 8 -5.67 4.88 6.43
CA THR A 8 -7.02 4.42 6.07
C THR A 8 -7.31 4.78 4.62
N ALA A 9 -8.00 3.90 3.91
CA ALA A 9 -8.51 4.15 2.57
C ALA A 9 -9.93 3.60 2.45
N LYS A 10 -10.60 3.86 1.34
CA LYS A 10 -11.98 3.49 1.09
C LYS A 10 -12.08 2.57 -0.12
N GLY A 11 -12.92 1.55 0.01
CA GLY A 11 -13.32 0.70 -1.11
C GLY A 11 -14.08 1.47 -2.20
N HIS A 12 -14.17 0.90 -3.39
CA HIS A 12 -14.89 1.48 -4.52
C HIS A 12 -15.35 0.37 -5.47
N ASN A 13 -16.53 0.53 -6.08
CA ASN A 13 -17.15 -0.48 -6.96
C ASN A 13 -16.36 -0.75 -8.26
N LEU A 14 -15.37 0.09 -8.58
CA LEU A 14 -14.49 -0.08 -9.74
C LEU A 14 -13.11 -0.65 -9.38
N ILE A 15 -12.87 -1.02 -8.13
CA ILE A 15 -11.65 -1.73 -7.74
C ILE A 15 -11.63 -3.08 -8.45
N ARG A 16 -10.47 -3.39 -9.07
CA ARG A 16 -10.25 -4.68 -9.75
C ARG A 16 -9.07 -5.44 -9.15
N CYS A 17 -8.00 -4.72 -8.77
CA CYS A 17 -6.76 -5.31 -8.27
C CYS A 17 -6.30 -6.50 -9.13
N THR A 18 -6.15 -6.27 -10.43
CA THR A 18 -5.73 -7.28 -11.42
C THR A 18 -4.36 -6.99 -12.00
N HIS A 19 -3.70 -5.91 -11.58
CA HIS A 19 -2.36 -5.58 -12.06
C HIS A 19 -1.32 -6.52 -11.42
N THR A 20 -0.43 -7.07 -12.25
CA THR A 20 0.48 -8.16 -11.89
C THR A 20 1.81 -7.70 -11.29
N THR A 21 2.08 -6.39 -11.26
CA THR A 21 3.36 -5.87 -10.77
C THR A 21 3.23 -4.77 -9.72
N THR A 22 2.03 -4.27 -9.44
CA THR A 22 1.85 -3.15 -8.50
C THR A 22 0.58 -3.27 -7.66
N ILE A 23 0.59 -2.59 -6.52
CA ILE A 23 -0.56 -2.26 -5.66
C ILE A 23 -0.54 -0.73 -5.46
N GLU A 24 -1.69 -0.07 -5.46
CA GLU A 24 -1.77 1.39 -5.34
C GLU A 24 -2.88 1.83 -4.37
N LEU A 25 -2.60 2.87 -3.58
CA LEU A 25 -3.59 3.67 -2.86
C LEU A 25 -3.53 5.09 -3.39
N THR A 26 -4.67 5.76 -3.48
CA THR A 26 -4.75 7.16 -3.92
C THR A 26 -5.63 8.00 -3.00
N LYS A 27 -5.28 9.28 -2.85
CA LYS A 27 -6.11 10.31 -2.20
C LYS A 27 -7.24 10.80 -3.09
N ASP A 28 -7.20 10.51 -4.39
CA ASP A 28 -8.27 10.89 -5.30
C ASP A 28 -9.60 10.24 -4.89
N THR A 29 -10.70 10.94 -5.16
CA THR A 29 -12.07 10.53 -4.78
C THR A 29 -12.77 9.71 -5.87
N HIS A 30 -12.16 9.62 -7.06
CA HIS A 30 -12.74 8.98 -8.23
C HIS A 30 -11.80 7.90 -8.75
N LEU A 31 -12.37 6.77 -9.15
CA LEU A 31 -11.66 5.67 -9.79
C LEU A 31 -12.25 5.42 -11.17
N THR A 32 -11.40 5.16 -12.16
CA THR A 32 -11.83 4.71 -13.50
C THR A 32 -11.56 3.22 -13.67
N LYS A 33 -12.20 2.59 -14.67
CA LYS A 33 -12.00 1.16 -14.98
C LYS A 33 -10.55 0.78 -15.36
N ASN A 34 -9.73 1.77 -15.70
CA ASN A 34 -8.32 1.58 -16.08
C ASN A 34 -7.40 1.43 -14.86
N GLY A 35 -7.86 1.79 -13.66
CA GLY A 35 -7.11 1.68 -12.40
C GLY A 35 -6.97 0.24 -11.90
N THR A 36 -6.29 -0.61 -12.66
CA THR A 36 -6.20 -2.06 -12.38
C THR A 36 -5.35 -2.40 -11.15
N CYS A 37 -4.49 -1.49 -10.69
CA CYS A 37 -3.65 -1.64 -9.49
C CYS A 37 -4.24 -1.03 -8.21
N ILE A 38 -5.29 -0.21 -8.32
CA ILE A 38 -5.82 0.58 -7.19
C ILE A 38 -6.59 -0.33 -6.23
N LEU A 39 -6.12 -0.38 -4.99
CA LEU A 39 -6.70 -1.10 -3.86
C LEU A 39 -7.65 -0.24 -3.02
N GLY A 40 -7.49 1.08 -3.05
CA GLY A 40 -8.33 1.99 -2.30
C GLY A 40 -8.17 3.45 -2.73
N ILE A 41 -9.27 4.18 -2.63
CA ILE A 41 -9.36 5.62 -2.87
C ILE A 41 -9.53 6.38 -1.56
N GLU A 42 -9.57 7.72 -1.60
CA GLU A 42 -9.74 8.55 -0.40
C GLU A 42 -8.77 8.16 0.73
N ALA A 43 -7.53 7.81 0.36
CA ALA A 43 -6.48 7.48 1.30
C ALA A 43 -6.23 8.66 2.23
N SER A 44 -6.02 8.41 3.52
CA SER A 44 -5.73 9.46 4.50
C SER A 44 -4.34 10.07 4.30
N LYS A 45 -3.46 9.40 3.55
CA LYS A 45 -2.06 9.77 3.34
C LYS A 45 -1.59 9.37 1.93
N ALA A 46 -0.71 10.19 1.36
CA ALA A 46 0.15 9.84 0.23
C ALA A 46 1.61 9.66 0.69
N CYS A 47 2.55 9.37 -0.24
CA CYS A 47 3.98 9.30 0.07
C CYS A 47 4.49 10.50 0.89
N TYR A 48 4.08 11.71 0.50
CA TYR A 48 4.48 12.94 1.14
C TYR A 48 4.03 13.04 2.60
N ASP A 49 2.91 12.40 2.96
CA ASP A 49 2.25 12.53 4.26
C ASP A 49 2.72 11.45 5.28
N LEU A 50 3.57 10.51 4.85
CA LEU A 50 4.10 9.46 5.71
C LEU A 50 4.90 10.06 6.87
N ASN A 51 4.79 9.44 8.04
CA ASN A 51 5.50 9.94 9.21
C ASN A 51 7.03 9.79 9.06
N PRO A 52 7.84 10.58 9.80
CA PRO A 52 9.29 10.57 9.67
C PRO A 52 9.93 9.20 9.93
N LEU A 53 9.38 8.41 10.86
CA LEU A 53 9.94 7.10 11.22
C LEU A 53 9.78 6.09 10.08
N LEU A 54 8.57 5.99 9.50
CA LEU A 54 8.33 5.13 8.34
C LEU A 54 9.18 5.57 7.14
N LYS A 55 9.25 6.89 6.86
CA LYS A 55 10.11 7.42 5.79
C LYS A 55 11.56 7.01 5.99
N LYS A 56 12.09 7.15 7.21
CA LYS A 56 13.45 6.73 7.53
C LYS A 56 13.68 5.24 7.27
N LYS A 57 12.79 4.36 7.76
CA LYS A 57 12.89 2.91 7.51
C LYS A 57 12.87 2.57 6.02
N ILE A 58 12.00 3.23 5.25
CA ILE A 58 11.96 3.08 3.80
C ILE A 58 13.29 3.52 3.16
N THR A 59 13.85 4.68 3.52
CA THR A 59 15.10 5.17 2.92
C THR A 59 16.33 4.36 3.37
N ASP A 60 16.28 3.76 4.55
CA ASP A 60 17.34 2.89 5.08
C ASP A 60 17.38 1.51 4.37
N GLY A 61 16.43 1.23 3.48
CA GLY A 61 16.41 -0.04 2.73
C GLY A 61 15.75 -1.20 3.47
N GLU A 62 15.05 -0.92 4.57
CA GLU A 62 14.51 -1.93 5.48
C GLU A 62 13.41 -2.77 4.82
N LYS A 63 13.28 -4.02 5.28
CA LYS A 63 12.13 -4.85 4.93
C LYS A 63 10.93 -4.42 5.77
N ILE A 64 9.84 -4.02 5.10
CA ILE A 64 8.62 -3.55 5.75
C ILE A 64 7.47 -4.51 5.40
N ASN A 65 6.76 -4.96 6.43
CA ASN A 65 5.53 -5.72 6.29
C ASN A 65 4.35 -4.75 6.19
N VAL A 66 3.39 -5.09 5.33
CA VAL A 66 2.18 -4.32 5.09
C VAL A 66 0.98 -5.25 5.29
N ILE A 67 0.11 -4.88 6.21
CA ILE A 67 -1.15 -5.58 6.48
C ILE A 67 -2.30 -4.74 5.94
N ILE A 68 -3.15 -5.36 5.13
CA ILE A 68 -4.43 -4.80 4.69
C ILE A 68 -5.50 -5.43 5.59
N LYS A 69 -6.16 -4.63 6.42
CA LYS A 69 -7.22 -5.08 7.33
C LYS A 69 -8.53 -4.41 6.97
N ALA A 70 -9.54 -5.22 6.68
CA ALA A 70 -10.84 -4.75 6.22
C ALA A 70 -11.92 -5.64 6.87
N GLY A 71 -12.64 -5.10 7.85
CA GLY A 71 -13.51 -5.88 8.74
C GLY A 71 -12.71 -6.98 9.46
N ASP A 72 -13.23 -8.21 9.41
CA ASP A 72 -12.60 -9.41 9.96
C ASP A 72 -11.61 -10.10 9.01
N ILE A 73 -11.46 -9.58 7.78
CA ILE A 73 -10.57 -10.13 6.76
C ILE A 73 -9.26 -9.34 6.76
N ALA A 74 -8.15 -10.08 6.72
CA ALA A 74 -6.83 -9.50 6.53
C ALA A 74 -6.08 -10.21 5.41
N ASP A 75 -5.20 -9.47 4.76
CA ASP A 75 -4.14 -10.01 3.91
C ASP A 75 -2.85 -9.23 4.17
N SER A 76 -1.70 -9.83 3.89
CA SER A 76 -0.42 -9.18 4.09
C SER A 76 0.55 -9.46 2.96
N PHE A 77 1.49 -8.53 2.79
CA PHE A 77 2.64 -8.67 1.94
C PHE A 77 3.82 -7.93 2.57
N TYR A 78 5.00 -8.07 1.99
CA TYR A 78 6.16 -7.30 2.39
C TYR A 78 6.83 -6.71 1.17
N GLY A 79 7.65 -5.69 1.37
CA GLY A 79 8.54 -5.14 0.37
C GLY A 79 9.76 -4.54 1.03
N TYR A 80 10.60 -3.94 0.21
CA TYR A 80 11.87 -3.37 0.64
C TYR A 80 11.89 -1.89 0.35
N GLY A 81 12.39 -1.15 1.33
CA GLY A 81 12.82 0.23 1.13
C GLY A 81 14.02 0.31 0.18
N ASN A 82 14.41 1.54 -0.15
CA ASN A 82 15.60 1.84 -0.92
C ASN A 82 15.96 3.33 -0.77
N ARG A 83 17.25 3.64 -0.68
CA ARG A 83 17.77 5.02 -0.60
C ARG A 83 17.35 5.96 -1.73
N TYR A 84 16.94 5.41 -2.89
CA TYR A 84 16.49 6.19 -4.05
C TYR A 84 14.99 6.51 -4.03
N LEU A 85 14.21 5.96 -3.08
CA LEU A 85 12.78 6.28 -2.93
C LEU A 85 12.63 7.71 -2.38
N THR A 86 12.12 8.62 -3.21
CA THR A 86 12.03 10.05 -2.87
C THR A 86 10.83 10.39 -1.97
N LEU A 87 9.76 9.58 -2.02
CA LEU A 87 8.56 9.73 -1.21
C LEU A 87 7.88 11.11 -1.32
N LEU A 88 7.96 11.75 -2.49
CA LEU A 88 7.50 13.12 -2.70
C LEU A 88 6.07 13.24 -3.22
N ASN A 89 5.47 12.15 -3.71
CA ASN A 89 4.15 12.25 -4.32
C ASN A 89 3.07 12.63 -3.30
N LYS A 90 2.22 13.59 -3.67
CA LYS A 90 1.18 14.16 -2.80
C LYS A 90 -0.20 13.49 -2.93
N LYS A 91 -0.34 12.51 -3.82
CA LYS A 91 -1.60 11.84 -4.14
C LYS A 91 -1.59 10.34 -3.90
N ASP A 92 -0.52 9.67 -4.32
CA ASP A 92 -0.53 8.21 -4.46
C ASP A 92 0.55 7.56 -3.59
N ILE A 93 0.32 6.28 -3.31
CA ILE A 93 1.27 5.34 -2.72
C ILE A 93 1.28 4.09 -3.60
N VAL A 94 2.45 3.71 -4.11
CA VAL A 94 2.61 2.56 -5.00
C VAL A 94 3.62 1.58 -4.42
N PHE A 95 3.23 0.30 -4.39
CA PHE A 95 4.05 -0.85 -4.07
C PHE A 95 4.38 -1.60 -5.36
N ARG A 96 5.64 -2.02 -5.55
CA ARG A 96 6.09 -2.63 -6.81
C ARG A 96 6.77 -3.97 -6.59
N LYS A 97 6.49 -4.96 -7.46
CA LYS A 97 7.27 -6.20 -7.53
C LYS A 97 8.66 -5.99 -8.14
N SER A 98 8.78 -5.04 -9.07
CA SER A 98 10.07 -4.63 -9.65
C SER A 98 10.88 -3.79 -8.67
N ASP A 99 12.10 -3.44 -9.07
CA ASP A 99 12.98 -2.47 -8.42
C ASP A 99 12.85 -1.04 -8.98
N PHE A 100 12.01 -0.83 -10.00
CA PHE A 100 11.71 0.50 -10.54
C PHE A 100 11.25 1.48 -9.44
N VAL A 101 11.83 2.69 -9.45
CA VAL A 101 11.54 3.76 -8.51
C VAL A 101 10.94 4.96 -9.22
N CYS A 102 9.90 5.53 -8.63
CA CYS A 102 9.42 6.88 -8.94
C CYS A 102 8.90 7.55 -7.66
N ASP A 103 8.53 8.82 -7.75
CA ASP A 103 7.99 9.65 -6.66
C ASP A 103 6.80 9.02 -5.88
N ARG A 104 6.01 8.19 -6.56
CA ARG A 104 4.86 7.44 -6.00
C ARG A 104 5.27 6.15 -5.28
N THR A 105 6.50 5.68 -5.47
CA THR A 105 6.90 4.35 -4.99
C THR A 105 7.35 4.41 -3.54
N ILE A 106 6.83 3.53 -2.69
CA ILE A 106 7.24 3.44 -1.28
C ILE A 106 7.91 2.14 -0.90
N LEU A 107 7.64 1.06 -1.64
CA LEU A 107 8.34 -0.23 -1.49
C LEU A 107 8.51 -0.87 -2.86
N ILE A 108 9.67 -1.51 -3.02
CA ILE A 108 10.04 -2.29 -4.19
C ILE A 108 10.22 -3.77 -3.81
N LYS A 109 10.37 -4.65 -4.80
CA LYS A 109 10.53 -6.10 -4.59
C LYS A 109 9.45 -6.69 -3.67
N CYS A 110 8.21 -6.22 -3.85
CA CYS A 110 7.09 -6.67 -3.06
C CYS A 110 6.76 -8.15 -3.32
N SER A 111 6.41 -8.87 -2.26
CA SER A 111 6.04 -10.29 -2.35
C SER A 111 4.72 -10.54 -3.06
N LYS A 112 3.86 -9.52 -3.15
CA LYS A 112 2.58 -9.56 -3.87
C LYS A 112 2.39 -8.33 -4.74
N SER A 113 1.68 -8.52 -5.83
CA SER A 113 1.00 -7.50 -6.63
C SER A 113 -0.49 -7.47 -6.31
N SER A 114 -1.22 -6.50 -6.89
CA SER A 114 -2.66 -6.40 -6.67
C SER A 114 -3.42 -7.65 -7.10
N SER A 115 -2.98 -8.36 -8.16
CA SER A 115 -3.57 -9.63 -8.61
C SER A 115 -3.29 -10.83 -7.70
N GLU A 116 -2.38 -10.70 -6.74
CA GLU A 116 -2.01 -11.77 -5.79
C GLU A 116 -2.62 -11.55 -4.39
N LEU A 117 -3.33 -10.43 -4.17
CA LEU A 117 -4.08 -10.18 -2.95
C LEU A 117 -5.26 -11.16 -2.78
N ASN A 118 -5.67 -11.41 -1.54
CA ASN A 118 -6.80 -12.25 -1.20
C ASN A 118 -8.08 -11.77 -1.90
N ARG A 119 -8.67 -12.59 -2.77
CA ARG A 119 -9.86 -12.19 -3.55
C ARG A 119 -11.07 -11.84 -2.70
N ASN A 120 -11.17 -12.38 -1.47
CA ASN A 120 -12.27 -12.04 -0.55
C ASN A 120 -12.16 -10.60 -0.05
N ILE A 121 -10.94 -10.09 0.19
CA ILE A 121 -10.74 -8.68 0.55
C ILE A 121 -11.16 -7.77 -0.60
N ILE A 122 -10.78 -8.12 -1.84
CA ILE A 122 -11.14 -7.33 -3.03
C ILE A 122 -12.66 -7.27 -3.22
N LYS A 123 -13.35 -8.42 -3.09
CA LYS A 123 -14.82 -8.47 -3.16
C LYS A 123 -15.47 -7.56 -2.12
N MET A 124 -14.99 -7.60 -0.88
CA MET A 124 -15.53 -6.76 0.19
C MET A 124 -15.32 -5.26 -0.10
N LEU A 125 -14.11 -4.86 -0.47
CA LEU A 125 -13.79 -3.48 -0.83
C LEU A 125 -14.58 -2.97 -2.05
N THR A 126 -14.95 -3.88 -2.96
CA THR A 126 -15.78 -3.54 -4.13
C THR A 126 -17.24 -3.34 -3.74
N ASN A 127 -17.76 -4.14 -2.81
CA ASN A 127 -19.19 -4.18 -2.48
C ASN A 127 -19.61 -3.21 -1.37
N SER A 128 -18.83 -3.08 -0.30
CA SER A 128 -19.26 -2.31 0.89
C SER A 128 -18.92 -0.83 0.82
N LYS A 129 -17.95 -0.43 -0.03
CA LYS A 129 -17.35 0.92 -0.05
C LYS A 129 -16.87 1.38 1.34
N GLU A 130 -16.66 0.44 2.26
CA GLU A 130 -16.23 0.74 3.62
C GLU A 130 -14.76 1.17 3.65
N ARG A 131 -14.40 1.79 4.76
CA ARG A 131 -13.00 2.12 5.03
C ARG A 131 -12.26 0.89 5.54
N PHE A 132 -11.01 0.77 5.13
CA PHE A 132 -10.09 -0.26 5.56
C PHE A 132 -8.75 0.37 5.96
N SER A 133 -7.95 -0.41 6.68
CA SER A 133 -6.65 0.03 7.20
C SER A 133 -5.51 -0.66 6.48
N ILE A 134 -4.45 0.10 6.23
CA ILE A 134 -3.16 -0.36 5.75
C ILE A 134 -2.15 -0.07 6.85
N ILE A 135 -1.61 -1.12 7.44
CA ILE A 135 -0.75 -1.06 8.63
C ILE A 135 0.66 -1.41 8.19
N PHE A 136 1.62 -0.54 8.48
CA PHE A 136 3.04 -0.74 8.23
C PHE A 136 3.71 -1.18 9.51
N GLU A 137 4.44 -2.30 9.46
CA GLU A 137 5.18 -2.82 10.61
C GLU A 137 6.54 -3.36 10.19
N VAL A 138 7.45 -3.41 11.16
CA VAL A 138 8.75 -4.05 11.01
C VAL A 138 8.93 -5.10 12.09
N ASN A 139 9.72 -6.12 11.78
CA ASN A 139 10.19 -7.04 12.81
C ASN A 139 11.17 -6.28 13.70
N ASP A 140 10.97 -6.37 15.00
CA ASP A 140 11.99 -5.94 15.96
C ASP A 140 13.09 -7.00 15.94
N ALA A 141 14.06 -6.84 15.03
CA ALA A 141 15.33 -7.53 15.15
C ALA A 141 16.24 -6.62 15.99
N ASN A 142 16.10 -6.73 17.31
CA ASN A 142 17.08 -6.34 18.35
C ASN A 142 16.66 -7.12 19.61
N GLY A 143 17.50 -7.95 20.24
CA GLY A 143 18.96 -7.98 20.19
C GLY A 143 19.62 -9.08 19.38
#